data_AF-A0A922XBT9-F1
#
_entry.id   AF-A0A922XBT9-F1
#
_cell.length_a   1.000
_cell.length_b   1.000
_cell.length_c   1.000
_cell.angle_alpha   90.00
_cell.angle_beta   90.00
_cell.angle_gamma   90.00
#
_symmetry.space_group_name_H-M   'P 1'
#
loop_
_entity.id
_entity.type
_entity.pdbx_description
1 polymer ?
#
loop_
_entity_poly.entity_id
_entity_poly.type
_entity_poly.pdbx_seq_one_letter_code
_entity_poly.pdbx_strand_id
1 'polypeptide(L)'
;MIDRPSPRLRAAIALWREGRRADATALFHEAIRTEPNNVQSYIVPARAYAEKFEFARMDETLDRLVRRAPRHPGVHHYIGETYGMLKLPDRSLAAYEKAANLPGAGPPTWMELALLCERAHRLDEAEELIERTVRTGYSLPLVGLVRGRIQRRLKRLDQAEAIFRDLIARTPSDSPTVWDAWSEIALMRDSQGDYAGAVEAIEQCKQGQRRHEASHWKVSEQIHGEMRRLIDLISADDFRRWRDEAPAVDTRTALLTGFPRSGTTLLEQLLDSHPDLVSSEERDFIGRELLQSVASRRSDHNLLSGLDELPADLLETERRRYVAAMEYFLGEPIADRLHLDKNPAYNLTIPLVLRLFPETRLIVALRDPRDVVLSCYLRYLPLNAVSVRFLDPARTAERYALDMAAWLKFRDLIETPWREIRYEDTVADAAGQARLALETLGLPWDDQVLGYRERLSGERHKQVTSPSYEAVAQPIYTRAIGRWHHYEELLAPAMKTLEPFIREFGYA
;
A
#
# COMPACT_ATOMS: atom_id res chain seq x y z
N MET A 1 -13.00 17.44 -26.78
CA MET A 1 -11.65 16.89 -26.53
C MET A 1 -11.57 15.52 -27.17
N ILE A 2 -10.41 15.14 -27.72
CA ILE A 2 -10.17 13.76 -28.21
C ILE A 2 -9.52 12.98 -27.07
N ASP A 3 -9.82 11.68 -27.02
CA ASP A 3 -9.38 10.79 -25.94
C ASP A 3 -8.79 9.51 -26.51
N ARG A 4 -7.64 9.66 -27.19
CA ARG A 4 -6.87 8.54 -27.75
C ARG A 4 -5.38 8.88 -27.75
N PRO A 5 -4.51 7.97 -27.29
CA PRO A 5 -3.08 8.21 -27.34
C PRO A 5 -2.60 8.23 -28.79
N SER A 6 -1.87 9.28 -29.16
CA SER A 6 -1.26 9.39 -30.49
C SER A 6 -0.04 8.46 -30.62
N PRO A 7 0.42 8.15 -31.85
CA PRO A 7 1.66 7.40 -32.05
C PRO A 7 2.86 8.01 -31.31
N ARG A 8 2.90 9.34 -31.23
CA ARG A 8 3.92 10.09 -30.48
C ARG A 8 3.88 9.76 -28.99
N LEU A 9 2.69 9.76 -28.38
CA LEU A 9 2.55 9.40 -26.96
C LEU A 9 2.96 7.95 -26.70
N ARG A 10 2.66 7.02 -27.61
CA ARG A 10 3.14 5.63 -27.49
C ARG A 10 4.66 5.54 -27.54
N ALA A 11 5.31 6.28 -28.45
CA ALA A 11 6.77 6.35 -28.52
C ALA A 11 7.38 6.97 -27.25
N ALA A 12 6.76 8.04 -26.72
CA ALA A 12 7.20 8.67 -25.49
C ALA A 12 7.12 7.73 -24.28
N ILE A 13 6.04 6.94 -24.16
CA ILE A 13 5.91 5.91 -23.11
C ILE A 13 6.98 4.83 -23.25
N ALA A 14 7.31 4.39 -24.47
CA ALA A 14 8.36 3.40 -24.68
C ALA A 14 9.71 3.91 -24.18
N LEU A 15 10.09 5.13 -24.57
CA LEU A 15 11.30 5.80 -24.10
C LEU A 15 11.31 6.00 -22.58
N TRP A 16 10.16 6.33 -21.99
CA TRP A 16 10.02 6.47 -20.54
C TRP A 16 10.33 5.16 -19.81
N ARG A 17 9.79 4.05 -20.32
CA ARG A 17 10.02 2.70 -19.78
C ARG A 17 11.46 2.23 -19.96
N GLU A 18 12.13 2.67 -21.02
CA GLU A 18 13.57 2.44 -21.25
C GLU A 18 14.48 3.29 -20.36
N GLY A 19 13.94 4.20 -19.55
CA GLY A 19 14.72 5.12 -18.71
C GLY A 19 15.29 6.32 -19.47
N ARG A 20 14.96 6.49 -20.75
CA ARG A 20 15.35 7.64 -21.58
C ARG A 20 14.45 8.85 -21.29
N ARG A 21 14.50 9.32 -20.04
CA ARG A 21 13.57 10.32 -19.48
C ARG A 21 13.58 11.66 -20.23
N ALA A 22 14.74 12.12 -20.68
CA ALA A 22 14.89 13.37 -21.42
C ALA A 22 14.20 13.30 -22.80
N ASP A 23 14.41 12.21 -23.54
CA ASP A 23 13.80 12.00 -24.86
C ASP A 23 12.28 11.85 -24.74
N ALA A 24 11.81 11.06 -23.77
CA ALA A 24 10.38 10.90 -23.49
C ALA A 24 9.73 12.25 -23.11
N THR A 25 10.38 13.04 -22.26
CA THR A 25 9.96 14.39 -21.89
C THR A 25 9.80 15.30 -23.11
N ALA A 26 10.78 15.29 -24.03
CA ALA A 26 10.71 16.10 -25.24
C ALA A 26 9.48 15.74 -26.09
N LEU A 27 9.20 14.44 -26.26
CA LEU A 27 8.03 13.96 -26.98
C LEU A 27 6.71 14.28 -26.27
N PHE A 28 6.68 14.25 -24.94
CA PHE A 28 5.51 14.69 -24.17
C PHE A 28 5.21 16.18 -24.40
N HIS A 29 6.24 17.03 -24.33
CA HIS A 29 6.08 18.46 -24.61
C HIS A 29 5.62 18.72 -26.06
N GLU A 30 6.17 17.99 -27.03
CA GLU A 30 5.75 18.09 -28.42
C GLU A 30 4.29 17.64 -28.59
N ALA A 31 3.87 16.54 -27.96
CA ALA A 31 2.49 16.05 -28.02
C ALA A 31 1.49 17.09 -27.48
N ILE A 32 1.80 17.72 -26.34
CA ILE A 32 0.98 18.81 -25.78
C ILE A 32 0.91 20.00 -26.75
N ARG A 33 2.02 20.34 -27.41
CA ARG A 33 2.09 21.46 -28.36
C ARG A 33 1.30 21.19 -29.65
N THR A 34 1.42 20.00 -30.23
CA THR A 34 0.80 19.67 -31.53
C THR A 34 -0.65 19.20 -31.40
N GLU A 35 -1.02 18.62 -30.25
CA GLU A 35 -2.35 18.06 -30.00
C GLU A 35 -2.96 18.65 -28.72
N PRO A 36 -3.09 19.99 -28.58
CA PRO A 36 -3.49 20.63 -27.32
C PRO A 36 -4.94 20.34 -26.91
N ASN A 37 -5.76 19.76 -27.80
CA ASN A 37 -7.15 19.37 -27.54
C ASN A 37 -7.32 17.86 -27.29
N ASN A 38 -6.23 17.10 -27.25
CA ASN A 38 -6.21 15.69 -26.87
C ASN A 38 -5.92 15.57 -25.37
N VAL A 39 -6.85 15.02 -24.58
CA VAL A 39 -6.66 14.88 -23.12
C VAL A 39 -5.45 14.01 -22.82
N GLN A 40 -5.24 12.96 -23.63
CA GLN A 40 -4.14 12.02 -23.45
C GLN A 40 -2.78 12.68 -23.58
N SER A 41 -2.66 13.80 -24.30
CA SER A 41 -1.41 14.58 -24.37
C SER A 41 -0.97 15.12 -23.02
N TYR A 42 -1.87 15.24 -22.05
CA TYR A 42 -1.56 15.71 -20.69
C TYR A 42 -1.58 14.58 -19.67
N ILE A 43 -2.56 13.67 -19.75
CA ILE A 43 -2.73 12.58 -18.78
C ILE A 43 -1.60 11.56 -18.86
N VAL A 44 -1.16 11.19 -20.06
CA VAL A 44 -0.04 10.26 -20.24
C VAL A 44 1.25 10.79 -19.59
N PRO A 45 1.73 12.01 -19.89
CA PRO A 45 2.90 12.55 -19.22
C PRO A 45 2.69 12.74 -17.73
N ALA A 46 1.53 13.21 -17.29
CA ALA A 46 1.25 13.39 -15.86
C ALA A 46 1.41 12.07 -15.10
N ARG A 47 0.85 10.96 -15.61
CA ARG A 47 1.02 9.62 -15.02
C ARG A 47 2.46 9.14 -15.09
N ALA A 48 3.17 9.40 -16.19
CA ALA A 48 4.58 9.06 -16.32
C ALA A 48 5.42 9.78 -15.24
N TYR A 49 5.26 11.10 -15.08
CA TYR A 49 5.91 11.88 -14.02
C TYR A 49 5.53 11.38 -12.62
N ALA A 50 4.26 11.06 -12.40
CA ALA A 50 3.74 10.49 -11.16
C ALA A 50 4.44 9.18 -10.77
N GLU A 51 4.62 8.27 -11.73
CA GLU A 51 5.33 6.99 -11.53
C GLU A 51 6.80 7.16 -11.09
N LYS A 52 7.40 8.32 -11.37
CA LYS A 52 8.79 8.68 -11.02
C LYS A 52 8.92 9.71 -9.91
N PHE A 53 7.82 9.96 -9.19
CA PHE A 53 7.75 10.93 -8.09
C PHE A 53 8.10 12.36 -8.54
N GLU A 54 7.98 12.68 -9.83
CA GLU A 54 8.18 14.01 -10.41
C GLU A 54 6.90 14.85 -10.27
N PHE A 55 6.41 15.01 -9.04
CA PHE A 55 5.07 15.52 -8.76
C PHE A 55 4.84 16.97 -9.19
N ALA A 56 5.86 17.82 -9.10
CA ALA A 56 5.75 19.21 -9.58
C ALA A 56 5.41 19.27 -11.09
N ARG A 57 6.04 18.41 -11.89
CA ARG A 57 5.78 18.34 -13.35
C ARG A 57 4.43 17.71 -13.64
N MET A 58 4.02 16.73 -12.82
CA MET A 58 2.67 16.17 -12.90
C MET A 58 1.62 17.26 -12.66
N ASP A 59 1.68 17.95 -11.51
CA ASP A 59 0.69 18.98 -11.15
C ASP A 59 0.68 20.12 -12.17
N GLU A 60 1.85 20.60 -12.64
CA GLU A 60 1.91 21.61 -13.71
C GLU A 60 1.20 21.12 -14.99
N THR A 61 1.39 19.84 -15.35
CA THR A 61 0.78 19.25 -16.54
C THR A 61 -0.75 19.12 -16.38
N LEU A 62 -1.22 18.68 -15.21
CA LEU A 62 -2.64 18.58 -14.90
C LEU A 62 -3.31 19.96 -14.85
N ASP A 63 -2.64 20.96 -14.28
CA ASP A 63 -3.11 22.34 -14.23
C ASP A 63 -3.29 22.95 -15.63
N ARG A 64 -2.36 22.65 -16.54
CA ARG A 64 -2.49 23.06 -17.95
C ARG A 64 -3.72 22.41 -18.60
N LEU A 65 -3.99 21.14 -18.31
CA LEU A 65 -5.20 20.46 -18.79
C LEU A 65 -6.48 21.10 -18.22
N VAL A 66 -6.51 21.40 -16.92
CA VAL A 66 -7.65 22.07 -16.27
C VAL A 66 -7.89 23.45 -16.88
N ARG A 67 -6.85 24.27 -17.07
CA ARG A 67 -6.98 25.59 -17.72
C ARG A 67 -7.55 25.50 -19.13
N ARG A 68 -7.27 24.41 -19.85
CA ARG A 68 -7.74 24.22 -21.23
C ARG A 68 -9.23 23.90 -21.31
N ALA A 69 -9.73 23.09 -20.38
CA ALA A 69 -11.12 22.63 -20.39
C ALA A 69 -11.68 22.50 -18.96
N PRO A 70 -11.84 23.63 -18.23
CA PRO A 70 -12.12 23.62 -16.79
C PRO A 70 -13.50 23.03 -16.44
N ARG A 71 -14.44 23.06 -17.38
CA ARG A 71 -15.82 22.57 -17.21
C ARG A 71 -16.09 21.22 -17.88
N HIS A 72 -15.04 20.53 -18.37
CA HIS A 72 -15.20 19.23 -19.00
C HIS A 72 -15.13 18.11 -17.95
N PRO A 73 -16.20 17.32 -17.70
CA PRO A 73 -16.23 16.31 -16.65
C PRO A 73 -15.12 15.25 -16.82
N GLY A 74 -14.85 14.84 -18.07
CA GLY A 74 -13.77 13.89 -18.38
C GLY A 74 -12.38 14.35 -17.94
N VAL A 75 -12.10 15.67 -17.87
CA VAL A 75 -10.79 16.15 -17.40
C VAL A 75 -10.61 15.84 -15.92
N HIS A 76 -11.61 16.16 -15.10
CA HIS A 76 -11.56 15.91 -13.66
C HIS A 76 -11.67 14.43 -13.34
N HIS A 77 -12.37 13.64 -14.16
CA HIS A 77 -12.36 12.17 -14.09
C HIS A 77 -10.93 11.62 -14.24
N TYR A 78 -10.21 12.02 -15.28
CA TYR A 78 -8.84 11.54 -15.51
C TYR A 78 -7.83 12.01 -14.46
N ILE A 79 -8.04 13.20 -13.88
CA ILE A 79 -7.28 13.70 -12.73
C ILE A 79 -7.55 12.83 -11.50
N GLY A 80 -8.83 12.52 -11.23
CA GLY A 80 -9.23 11.60 -10.17
C GLY A 80 -8.58 10.23 -10.30
N GLU A 81 -8.61 9.64 -11.50
CA GLU A 81 -7.93 8.38 -11.80
C GLU A 81 -6.42 8.47 -11.53
N THR A 82 -5.78 9.57 -11.93
CA THR A 82 -4.34 9.79 -11.74
C THR A 82 -3.98 9.88 -10.25
N TYR A 83 -4.74 10.62 -9.44
CA TYR A 83 -4.55 10.64 -7.98
C TYR A 83 -4.92 9.31 -7.32
N GLY A 84 -5.91 8.59 -7.85
CA GLY A 84 -6.26 7.24 -7.41
C GLY A 84 -5.11 6.23 -7.59
N MET A 85 -4.42 6.28 -8.73
CA MET A 85 -3.21 5.46 -8.99
C MET A 85 -2.08 5.76 -8.00
N LEU A 86 -1.97 7.02 -7.57
CA LEU A 86 -1.01 7.46 -6.56
C LEU A 86 -1.42 7.13 -5.11
N LYS A 87 -2.58 6.51 -4.90
CA LYS A 87 -3.17 6.30 -3.57
C LYS A 87 -3.25 7.61 -2.78
N LEU A 88 -3.78 8.66 -3.42
CA LEU A 88 -4.10 9.96 -2.83
C LEU A 88 -5.63 10.11 -2.81
N PRO A 89 -6.32 9.44 -1.87
CA PRO A 89 -7.76 9.28 -1.92
C PRO A 89 -8.51 10.62 -1.77
N ASP A 90 -8.04 11.57 -0.97
CA ASP A 90 -8.69 12.89 -0.82
C ASP A 90 -8.63 13.71 -2.11
N ARG A 91 -7.47 13.78 -2.76
CA ARG A 91 -7.33 14.48 -4.05
C ARG A 91 -8.12 13.79 -5.17
N SER A 92 -8.16 12.45 -5.14
CA SER A 92 -8.98 11.66 -6.06
C SER A 92 -10.46 11.95 -5.87
N LEU A 93 -10.94 11.91 -4.62
CA LEU A 93 -12.32 12.20 -4.24
C LEU A 93 -12.74 13.59 -4.69
N ALA A 94 -11.95 14.63 -4.38
CA ALA A 94 -12.23 16.00 -4.78
C ALA A 94 -12.31 16.17 -6.31
N ALA A 95 -11.46 15.48 -7.07
CA ALA A 95 -11.50 15.50 -8.53
C ALA A 95 -12.74 14.79 -9.08
N TYR A 96 -13.12 13.63 -8.53
CA TYR A 96 -14.33 12.92 -8.94
C TYR A 96 -15.62 13.66 -8.54
N GLU A 97 -15.68 14.29 -7.38
CA GLU A 97 -16.80 15.16 -6.98
C GLU A 97 -16.96 16.33 -7.96
N LYS A 98 -15.86 16.98 -8.31
CA LYS A 98 -15.86 18.04 -9.32
C LYS A 98 -16.32 17.52 -10.68
N ALA A 99 -15.88 16.34 -11.08
CA ALA A 99 -16.34 15.70 -12.32
C ALA A 99 -17.85 15.42 -12.28
N ALA A 100 -18.35 14.84 -11.19
CA ALA A 100 -19.75 14.44 -11.02
C ALA A 100 -20.72 15.62 -11.04
N ASN A 101 -20.28 16.80 -10.59
CA ASN A 101 -21.06 18.04 -10.55
C ASN A 101 -21.08 18.82 -11.88
N LEU A 102 -20.33 18.39 -12.90
CA LEU A 102 -20.28 19.06 -14.20
C LEU A 102 -21.31 18.49 -15.20
N PRO A 103 -21.89 19.33 -16.08
CA PRO A 103 -22.75 18.84 -17.16
C PRO A 103 -22.03 17.82 -18.04
N GLY A 104 -22.70 16.70 -18.32
CA GLY A 104 -22.15 15.60 -19.11
C GLY A 104 -21.38 14.56 -18.30
N ALA A 105 -21.33 14.68 -16.97
CA ALA A 105 -20.89 13.58 -16.10
C ALA A 105 -21.81 12.36 -16.32
N GLY A 106 -21.22 11.17 -16.27
CA GLY A 106 -21.94 9.93 -16.56
C GLY A 106 -21.57 8.78 -15.64
N PRO A 107 -22.14 7.59 -15.90
CA PRO A 107 -22.00 6.40 -15.05
C PRO A 107 -20.56 6.03 -14.66
N PRO A 108 -19.53 6.13 -15.54
CA PRO A 108 -18.16 5.83 -15.12
C PRO A 108 -17.65 6.73 -13.98
N THR A 109 -18.03 8.01 -13.98
CA THR A 109 -17.62 8.95 -12.92
C THR A 109 -18.37 8.69 -11.62
N TRP A 110 -19.68 8.41 -11.69
CA TRP A 110 -20.48 8.12 -10.50
C TRP A 110 -20.09 6.81 -9.84
N MET A 111 -19.73 5.78 -10.62
CA MET A 111 -19.22 4.51 -10.12
C MET A 111 -17.91 4.68 -9.34
N GLU A 112 -16.93 5.40 -9.92
CA GLU A 112 -15.66 5.66 -9.25
C GLU A 112 -15.83 6.51 -7.99
N LEU A 113 -16.70 7.53 -8.04
CA LEU A 113 -17.03 8.34 -6.87
C LEU A 113 -17.73 7.49 -5.79
N ALA A 114 -18.67 6.61 -6.16
CA ALA A 114 -19.33 5.71 -5.22
C ALA A 114 -18.32 4.77 -4.52
N LEU A 115 -17.33 4.25 -5.25
CA LEU A 115 -16.25 3.45 -4.67
C LEU A 115 -15.43 4.24 -3.64
N LEU A 116 -15.12 5.50 -3.92
CA LEU A 116 -14.38 6.36 -2.98
C LEU A 116 -15.23 6.76 -1.76
N CYS A 117 -16.49 7.14 -1.97
CA CYS A 117 -17.44 7.44 -0.90
C CYS A 117 -17.67 6.23 0.00
N GLU A 118 -17.77 5.03 -0.57
CA GLU A 118 -17.83 3.77 0.18
C GLU A 118 -16.62 3.68 1.11
N ARG A 119 -15.39 3.75 0.60
CA ARG A 119 -14.15 3.70 1.41
C ARG A 119 -14.10 4.78 2.48
N ALA A 120 -14.50 6.01 2.16
CA ALA A 120 -14.57 7.15 3.07
C ALA A 120 -15.75 7.08 4.06
N HIS A 121 -16.52 5.99 4.08
CA HIS A 121 -17.69 5.77 4.93
C HIS A 121 -18.85 6.76 4.71
N ARG A 122 -18.89 7.45 3.56
CA ARG A 122 -20.01 8.27 3.09
C ARG A 122 -21.06 7.37 2.42
N LEU A 123 -21.67 6.48 3.20
CA LEU A 123 -22.46 5.37 2.67
C LEU A 123 -23.75 5.79 1.95
N ASP A 124 -24.45 6.83 2.44
CA ASP A 124 -25.69 7.31 1.82
C ASP A 124 -25.43 7.86 0.40
N GLU A 125 -24.38 8.65 0.25
CA GLU A 125 -23.96 9.19 -1.04
C GLU A 125 -23.43 8.09 -1.97
N ALA A 126 -22.66 7.13 -1.43
CA ALA A 126 -22.20 5.98 -2.19
C ALA A 126 -23.39 5.16 -2.74
N GLU A 127 -24.42 4.95 -1.93
CA GLU A 127 -25.67 4.28 -2.32
C GLU A 127 -26.41 5.07 -3.40
N GLU A 128 -26.58 6.38 -3.23
CA GLU A 128 -27.24 7.22 -4.24
C GLU A 128 -26.53 7.15 -5.60
N LEU A 129 -25.20 7.31 -5.61
CA LEU A 129 -24.38 7.31 -6.81
C LEU A 129 -24.36 5.96 -7.52
N ILE A 130 -24.27 4.85 -6.78
CA ILE A 130 -24.26 3.52 -7.39
C ILE A 130 -25.63 3.17 -7.95
N GLU A 131 -26.73 3.51 -7.25
CA GLU A 131 -28.09 3.29 -7.76
C GLU A 131 -28.41 4.20 -8.94
N ARG A 132 -27.86 5.42 -8.97
CA ARG A 132 -27.91 6.30 -10.15
C ARG A 132 -27.19 5.67 -11.34
N THR A 133 -26.01 5.06 -11.11
CA THR A 133 -25.24 4.35 -12.13
C THR A 133 -26.06 3.18 -12.70
N VAL A 134 -26.62 2.33 -11.82
CA VAL A 134 -27.44 1.16 -12.21
C VAL A 134 -28.65 1.56 -13.05
N ARG A 135 -29.36 2.64 -12.70
CA ARG A 135 -30.53 3.14 -13.44
C ARG A 135 -30.26 3.48 -14.90
N THR A 136 -29.01 3.76 -15.28
CA THR A 136 -28.64 4.04 -16.67
C THR A 136 -28.48 2.78 -17.53
N GLY A 137 -28.50 1.59 -16.93
CA GLY A 137 -28.15 0.34 -17.61
C GLY A 137 -26.65 0.15 -17.81
N TYR A 138 -25.80 1.03 -17.24
CA TYR A 138 -24.35 0.87 -17.28
C TYR A 138 -23.94 -0.39 -16.52
N SER A 139 -23.48 -1.39 -17.27
CA SER A 139 -23.22 -2.74 -16.76
C SER A 139 -21.74 -3.07 -16.88
N LEU A 140 -21.03 -2.99 -15.77
CA LEU A 140 -19.70 -3.56 -15.57
C LEU A 140 -19.72 -4.43 -14.32
N PRO A 141 -18.93 -5.52 -14.25
CA PRO A 141 -18.82 -6.34 -13.04
C PRO A 141 -18.50 -5.51 -11.77
N LEU A 142 -17.71 -4.45 -11.92
CA LEU A 142 -17.32 -3.56 -10.83
C LEU A 142 -18.51 -2.84 -10.19
N VAL A 143 -19.54 -2.50 -10.97
CA VAL A 143 -20.77 -1.87 -10.45
C VAL A 143 -21.44 -2.79 -9.43
N GLY A 144 -21.58 -4.09 -9.76
CA GLY A 144 -22.15 -5.09 -8.86
C GLY A 144 -21.34 -5.27 -7.58
N LEU A 145 -20.00 -5.30 -7.69
CA LEU A 145 -19.12 -5.45 -6.53
C LEU A 145 -19.20 -4.24 -5.59
N VAL A 146 -19.14 -3.02 -6.13
CA VAL A 146 -19.25 -1.78 -5.33
C VAL A 146 -20.62 -1.72 -4.66
N ARG A 147 -21.69 -2.03 -5.39
CA ARG A 147 -23.05 -2.07 -4.84
C ARG A 147 -23.18 -3.08 -3.70
N GLY A 148 -22.68 -4.30 -3.86
CA GLY A 148 -22.70 -5.33 -2.81
C GLY A 148 -21.91 -4.91 -1.56
N ARG A 149 -20.75 -4.26 -1.73
CA ARG A 149 -19.95 -3.70 -0.63
C ARG A 149 -20.71 -2.64 0.16
N ILE A 150 -21.38 -1.72 -0.54
CA ILE A 150 -22.20 -0.68 0.07
C ILE A 150 -23.31 -1.33 0.92
N GLN A 151 -24.05 -2.31 0.37
CA GLN A 151 -25.09 -3.02 1.12
C GLN A 151 -24.54 -3.76 2.36
N ARG A 152 -23.36 -4.40 2.24
CA ARG A 152 -22.69 -5.04 3.38
C ARG A 152 -22.34 -4.04 4.47
N ARG A 153 -21.81 -2.86 4.10
CA ARG A 153 -21.45 -1.81 5.05
C ARG A 153 -22.65 -1.15 5.71
N LEU A 154 -23.78 -1.08 5.00
CA LEU A 154 -25.10 -0.74 5.53
C LEU A 154 -25.74 -1.87 6.37
N LYS A 155 -25.01 -2.98 6.60
CA LYS A 155 -25.45 -4.17 7.37
C LYS A 155 -26.66 -4.90 6.77
N ARG A 156 -26.96 -4.68 5.49
CA ARG A 156 -28.00 -5.39 4.73
C ARG A 156 -27.39 -6.65 4.10
N LEU A 157 -27.02 -7.60 4.95
CA LEU A 157 -26.20 -8.76 4.58
C LEU A 157 -26.87 -9.64 3.51
N ASP A 158 -28.16 -9.93 3.64
CA ASP A 158 -28.87 -10.77 2.64
C ASP A 158 -28.87 -10.14 1.24
N GLN A 159 -29.03 -8.82 1.17
CA GLN A 159 -28.99 -8.07 -0.10
C GLN A 159 -27.57 -8.07 -0.69
N ALA A 160 -26.55 -7.88 0.15
CA ALA A 160 -25.16 -7.92 -0.27
C ALA A 160 -24.80 -9.30 -0.85
N GLU A 161 -25.14 -10.38 -0.15
CA GLU A 161 -24.86 -11.73 -0.63
C GLU A 161 -25.61 -12.04 -1.93
N ALA A 162 -26.88 -11.65 -2.05
CA ALA A 162 -27.64 -11.82 -3.29
C ALA A 162 -26.97 -11.10 -4.48
N ILE A 163 -26.49 -9.88 -4.27
CA ILE A 163 -25.76 -9.10 -5.30
C ILE A 163 -24.44 -9.80 -5.68
N PHE A 164 -23.66 -10.26 -4.69
CA PHE A 164 -22.41 -10.96 -4.98
C PHE A 164 -22.63 -12.27 -5.72
N ARG A 165 -23.65 -13.05 -5.34
CA ARG A 165 -24.02 -14.31 -6.02
C ARG A 165 -24.48 -14.07 -7.46
N ASP A 166 -25.29 -13.02 -7.71
CA ASP A 166 -25.69 -12.63 -9.07
C ASP A 166 -24.49 -12.20 -9.92
N LEU A 167 -23.58 -11.40 -9.35
CA LEU A 167 -22.33 -11.00 -10.00
C LEU A 167 -21.47 -12.21 -10.39
N ILE A 168 -21.30 -13.16 -9.47
CA ILE A 168 -20.56 -14.42 -9.69
C ILE A 168 -21.20 -15.24 -10.81
N ALA A 169 -22.54 -15.31 -10.86
CA ALA A 169 -23.26 -16.10 -11.87
C ALA A 169 -23.18 -15.50 -13.29
N ARG A 170 -23.08 -14.17 -13.41
CA ARG A 170 -23.10 -13.45 -14.70
C ARG A 170 -21.72 -13.12 -15.26
N THR A 171 -20.68 -13.25 -14.45
CA THR A 171 -19.32 -12.82 -14.82
C THR A 171 -18.40 -14.04 -14.96
N PRO A 172 -17.50 -14.07 -15.96
CA PRO A 172 -16.50 -15.12 -16.08
C PRO A 172 -15.72 -15.35 -14.77
N SER A 173 -15.51 -16.62 -14.41
CA SER A 173 -14.87 -17.00 -13.14
C SER A 173 -13.38 -16.63 -13.00
N ASP A 174 -12.76 -16.20 -14.09
CA ASP A 174 -11.40 -15.64 -14.16
C ASP A 174 -11.37 -14.11 -13.95
N SER A 175 -12.53 -13.47 -13.80
CA SER A 175 -12.60 -12.05 -13.51
C SER A 175 -12.11 -11.73 -12.08
N PRO A 176 -11.19 -10.75 -11.90
CA PRO A 176 -10.79 -10.30 -10.57
C PRO A 176 -11.95 -9.85 -9.70
N THR A 177 -13.01 -9.32 -10.30
CA THR A 177 -14.22 -8.88 -9.60
C THR A 177 -15.01 -10.04 -8.99
N VAL A 178 -14.95 -11.23 -9.61
CA VAL A 178 -15.57 -12.46 -9.09
C VAL A 178 -14.78 -12.99 -7.89
N TRP A 179 -13.44 -12.97 -7.96
CA TRP A 179 -12.60 -13.38 -6.84
C TRP A 179 -12.84 -12.48 -5.62
N ASP A 180 -12.94 -11.16 -5.85
CA ASP A 180 -13.21 -10.19 -4.79
C ASP A 180 -14.61 -10.40 -4.18
N ALA A 181 -15.64 -10.66 -5.00
CA ALA A 181 -16.98 -10.98 -4.49
C ALA A 181 -17.02 -12.24 -3.62
N TRP A 182 -16.27 -13.29 -3.98
CA TRP A 182 -16.09 -14.47 -3.13
C TRP A 182 -15.41 -14.13 -1.80
N SER A 183 -14.40 -13.24 -1.82
CA SER A 183 -13.77 -12.76 -0.60
C SER A 183 -14.72 -11.92 0.27
N GLU A 184 -15.61 -11.12 -0.31
CA GLU A 184 -16.62 -10.37 0.45
C GLU A 184 -17.63 -11.31 1.12
N ILE A 185 -18.06 -12.38 0.43
CA ILE A 185 -18.87 -13.44 1.04
C ILE A 185 -18.12 -14.10 2.20
N ALA A 186 -16.83 -14.43 2.03
CA ALA A 186 -16.02 -15.03 3.08
C ALA A 186 -15.95 -14.13 4.33
N LEU A 187 -15.78 -12.81 4.15
CA LEU A 187 -15.79 -11.84 5.25
C LEU A 187 -17.15 -11.77 5.97
N MET A 188 -18.25 -11.88 5.22
CA MET A 188 -19.59 -11.90 5.81
C MET A 188 -19.80 -13.15 6.66
N ARG A 189 -19.46 -14.33 6.13
CA ARG A 189 -19.59 -15.62 6.84
C ARG A 189 -18.73 -15.67 8.10
N ASP A 190 -17.48 -15.21 8.01
CA ASP A 190 -16.60 -15.06 9.17
C ASP A 190 -17.21 -14.16 10.25
N SER A 191 -17.79 -13.01 9.86
CA SER A 191 -18.41 -12.09 10.82
C SER A 191 -19.67 -12.66 11.50
N GLN A 192 -20.28 -13.69 10.92
CA GLN A 192 -21.43 -14.42 11.46
C GLN A 192 -21.03 -15.66 12.28
N GLY A 193 -19.73 -15.96 12.38
CA GLY A 193 -19.22 -17.18 13.02
C GLY A 193 -19.33 -18.45 12.17
N ASP A 194 -19.73 -18.33 10.90
CA ASP A 194 -19.75 -19.43 9.93
C ASP A 194 -18.35 -19.60 9.32
N TYR A 195 -17.43 -20.14 10.12
CA TYR A 195 -16.03 -20.28 9.73
C TYR A 195 -15.83 -21.28 8.59
N ALA A 196 -16.62 -22.35 8.55
CA ALA A 196 -16.59 -23.33 7.46
C ALA A 196 -17.02 -22.70 6.13
N GLY A 197 -18.13 -21.96 6.11
CA GLY A 197 -18.58 -21.22 4.94
C GLY A 197 -17.60 -20.11 4.52
N ALA A 198 -16.92 -19.48 5.48
CA ALA A 198 -15.85 -18.53 5.19
C ALA A 198 -14.66 -19.18 4.48
N VAL A 199 -14.22 -20.37 4.91
CA VAL A 199 -13.16 -21.14 4.25
C VAL A 199 -13.56 -21.57 2.84
N GLU A 200 -14.79 -22.05 2.66
CA GLU A 200 -15.31 -22.42 1.33
C GLU A 200 -15.27 -21.22 0.37
N ALA A 201 -15.81 -20.08 0.80
CA ALA A 201 -15.88 -18.88 -0.02
C ALA A 201 -14.49 -18.30 -0.35
N ILE A 202 -13.56 -18.22 0.62
CA ILE A 202 -12.22 -17.70 0.34
C ILE A 202 -11.46 -18.64 -0.59
N GLU A 203 -11.66 -19.95 -0.49
CA GLU A 203 -10.99 -20.91 -1.38
C GLU A 203 -11.47 -20.75 -2.83
N GLN A 204 -12.74 -20.42 -3.08
CA GLN A 204 -13.22 -20.04 -4.43
C GLN A 204 -12.47 -18.82 -4.97
N CYS A 205 -12.24 -17.80 -4.14
CA CYS A 205 -11.41 -16.65 -4.50
C CYS A 205 -9.98 -17.08 -4.85
N LYS A 206 -9.31 -17.85 -3.98
CA LYS A 206 -7.90 -18.23 -4.17
C LYS A 206 -7.72 -19.18 -5.34
N GLN A 207 -8.62 -20.13 -5.55
CA GLN A 207 -8.59 -21.03 -6.69
C GLN A 207 -8.67 -20.26 -8.01
N GLY A 208 -9.54 -19.24 -8.07
CA GLY A 208 -9.61 -18.31 -9.20
C GLY A 208 -8.26 -17.65 -9.47
N GLN A 209 -7.62 -17.09 -8.44
CA GLN A 209 -6.31 -16.44 -8.54
C GLN A 209 -5.18 -17.39 -8.96
N ARG A 210 -5.14 -18.61 -8.40
CA ARG A 210 -4.08 -19.61 -8.67
C ARG A 210 -4.05 -20.02 -10.15
N ARG A 211 -5.17 -19.94 -10.88
CA ARG A 211 -5.19 -20.17 -12.35
C ARG A 211 -4.38 -19.14 -13.15
N HIS A 212 -4.07 -17.98 -12.56
CA HIS A 212 -3.34 -16.90 -13.21
C HIS A 212 -2.01 -16.58 -12.50
N GLU A 213 -1.53 -17.45 -11.61
CA GLU A 213 -0.40 -17.13 -10.75
C GLU A 213 0.97 -17.21 -11.43
N ALA A 214 1.10 -17.96 -12.52
CA ALA A 214 2.41 -18.39 -13.05
C ALA A 214 3.41 -17.24 -13.30
N SER A 215 2.98 -16.16 -13.96
CA SER A 215 3.86 -15.01 -14.24
C SER A 215 4.24 -14.27 -12.96
N HIS A 216 3.29 -14.05 -12.06
CA HIS A 216 3.50 -13.38 -10.78
C HIS A 216 4.38 -14.20 -9.84
N TRP A 217 4.19 -15.52 -9.82
CA TRP A 217 5.01 -16.46 -9.07
C TRP A 217 6.46 -16.45 -9.53
N LYS A 218 6.70 -16.47 -10.85
CA LYS A 218 8.06 -16.38 -11.41
C LYS A 218 8.78 -15.12 -10.96
N VAL A 219 8.09 -13.96 -11.01
CA VAL A 219 8.66 -12.69 -10.52
C VAL A 219 8.87 -12.73 -9.01
N SER A 220 7.93 -13.32 -8.26
CA SER A 220 8.06 -13.50 -6.81
C SER A 220 9.32 -14.31 -6.47
N GLU A 221 9.51 -15.48 -7.07
CA GLU A 221 10.68 -16.34 -6.85
C GLU A 221 11.99 -15.61 -7.15
N GLN A 222 12.04 -14.84 -8.24
CA GLN A 222 13.23 -14.04 -8.55
C GLN A 222 13.54 -13.02 -7.45
N ILE A 223 12.56 -12.22 -7.03
CA ILE A 223 12.74 -11.21 -5.98
C ILE A 223 13.18 -11.87 -4.66
N HIS A 224 12.56 -12.98 -4.27
CA HIS A 224 12.91 -13.67 -3.02
C HIS A 224 14.30 -14.33 -3.10
N GLY A 225 14.69 -14.82 -4.27
CA GLY A 225 16.03 -15.34 -4.52
C GLY A 225 17.10 -14.26 -4.39
N GLU A 226 16.88 -13.07 -4.95
CA GLU A 226 17.78 -11.92 -4.79
C GLU A 226 17.86 -11.47 -3.32
N MET A 227 16.73 -11.35 -2.64
CA MET A 227 16.69 -10.96 -1.23
C MET A 227 17.37 -11.99 -0.32
N ARG A 228 17.17 -13.30 -0.56
CA ARG A 228 17.89 -14.35 0.20
C ARG A 228 19.40 -14.21 0.06
N ARG A 229 19.91 -14.00 -1.16
CA ARG A 229 21.35 -13.79 -1.38
C ARG A 229 21.88 -12.56 -0.65
N LEU A 230 21.14 -11.45 -0.69
CA LEU A 230 21.49 -10.24 0.09
C LEU A 230 21.53 -10.55 1.58
N ILE A 231 20.47 -11.19 2.11
CA ILE A 231 20.37 -11.58 3.52
C ILE A 231 21.55 -12.46 3.90
N ASP A 232 21.92 -13.45 3.09
CA ASP A 232 23.00 -14.39 3.39
C ASP A 232 24.37 -13.70 3.43
N LEU A 233 24.63 -12.77 2.51
CA LEU A 233 25.94 -12.14 2.33
C LEU A 233 26.19 -10.92 3.21
N ILE A 234 25.15 -10.15 3.56
CA ILE A 234 25.33 -8.90 4.30
C ILE A 234 25.88 -9.12 5.71
N SER A 235 26.77 -8.23 6.14
CA SER A 235 27.48 -8.26 7.41
C SER A 235 27.32 -6.97 8.22
N ALA A 236 27.73 -7.01 9.49
CA ALA A 236 27.79 -5.81 10.34
C ALA A 236 28.83 -4.78 9.85
N ASP A 237 29.89 -5.23 9.16
CA ASP A 237 30.89 -4.34 8.57
C ASP A 237 30.28 -3.51 7.42
N ASP A 238 29.37 -4.08 6.64
CA ASP A 238 28.69 -3.38 5.56
C ASP A 238 27.83 -2.22 6.12
N PHE A 239 27.04 -2.48 7.16
CA PHE A 239 26.23 -1.45 7.80
C PHE A 239 27.08 -0.33 8.43
N ARG A 240 28.19 -0.69 9.10
CA ARG A 240 29.11 0.30 9.67
C ARG A 240 29.74 1.17 8.59
N ARG A 241 30.23 0.55 7.52
CA ARG A 241 30.80 1.27 6.37
C ARG A 241 29.78 2.21 5.74
N TRP A 242 28.55 1.76 5.46
CA TRP A 242 27.52 2.61 4.87
C TRP A 242 27.13 3.79 5.75
N ARG A 243 27.15 3.63 7.08
CA ARG A 243 26.95 4.74 8.02
C ARG A 243 28.10 5.74 7.93
N ASP A 244 29.34 5.26 7.94
CA ASP A 244 30.52 6.13 8.01
C ASP A 244 30.74 6.88 6.68
N GLU A 245 30.28 6.32 5.56
CA GLU A 245 30.32 6.93 4.22
C GLU A 245 29.11 7.82 3.89
N ALA A 246 28.06 7.79 4.71
CA ALA A 246 26.82 8.50 4.39
C ALA A 246 27.00 10.03 4.40
N PRO A 247 26.44 10.75 3.41
CA PRO A 247 26.44 12.21 3.46
C PRO A 247 25.63 12.70 4.67
N ALA A 248 25.94 13.90 5.17
CA ALA A 248 25.14 14.51 6.23
C ALA A 248 23.76 14.89 5.66
N VAL A 249 22.71 14.73 6.47
CA VAL A 249 21.33 15.11 6.14
C VAL A 249 20.63 15.69 7.36
N ASP A 250 19.80 16.69 7.13
CA ASP A 250 19.02 17.38 8.19
C ASP A 250 17.70 16.67 8.52
N THR A 251 17.29 15.68 7.72
CA THR A 251 16.03 14.95 7.91
C THR A 251 16.19 13.83 8.92
N ARG A 252 15.27 13.78 9.90
CA ARG A 252 15.16 12.67 10.84
C ARG A 252 14.19 11.62 10.28
N THR A 253 14.66 10.39 10.09
CA THR A 253 13.84 9.28 9.58
C THR A 253 13.69 8.15 10.60
N ALA A 254 12.53 7.50 10.55
CA ALA A 254 12.23 6.27 11.25
C ALA A 254 11.44 5.32 10.33
N LEU A 255 11.55 4.03 10.58
CA LEU A 255 10.81 2.98 9.86
C LEU A 255 9.93 2.20 10.84
N LEU A 256 8.62 2.19 10.58
CA LEU A 256 7.70 1.24 11.20
C LEU A 256 7.42 0.11 10.21
N THR A 257 8.03 -1.05 10.46
CA THR A 257 7.93 -2.25 9.63
C THR A 257 7.39 -3.44 10.44
N GLY A 258 7.33 -4.61 9.82
CA GLY A 258 6.87 -5.86 10.39
C GLY A 258 6.55 -6.84 9.27
N PHE A 259 5.48 -7.60 9.45
CA PHE A 259 4.84 -8.34 8.37
C PHE A 259 3.45 -7.74 8.11
N PRO A 260 2.89 -7.79 6.88
CA PRO A 260 1.52 -7.35 6.66
C PRO A 260 0.57 -7.98 7.68
N ARG A 261 -0.35 -7.18 8.24
CA ARG A 261 -1.32 -7.60 9.28
C ARG A 261 -0.76 -7.80 10.69
N SER A 262 0.49 -7.40 10.98
CA SER A 262 1.07 -7.44 12.33
C SER A 262 0.66 -6.29 13.26
N GLY A 263 -0.26 -5.41 12.84
CA GLY A 263 -0.77 -4.32 13.68
C GLY A 263 -0.07 -2.97 13.50
N THR A 264 0.79 -2.82 12.49
CA THR A 264 1.49 -1.55 12.18
C THR A 264 0.55 -0.34 12.06
N THR A 265 -0.66 -0.50 11.49
CA THR A 265 -1.61 0.62 11.38
C THR A 265 -2.04 1.15 12.74
N LEU A 266 -2.31 0.31 13.74
CA LEU A 266 -2.68 0.79 15.08
C LEU A 266 -1.52 1.57 15.72
N LEU A 267 -0.31 1.00 15.63
CA LEU A 267 0.89 1.60 16.19
C LEU A 267 1.24 2.92 15.50
N GLU A 268 1.10 2.98 14.18
CA GLU A 268 1.25 4.21 13.42
C GLU A 268 0.30 5.30 13.91
N GLN A 269 -1.00 5.01 14.07
CA GLN A 269 -1.96 6.03 14.47
C GLN A 269 -1.68 6.57 15.88
N LEU A 270 -1.22 5.71 16.80
CA LEU A 270 -0.73 6.14 18.11
C LEU A 270 0.44 7.13 17.96
N LEU A 271 1.45 6.77 17.17
CA LEU A 271 2.69 7.55 17.03
C LEU A 271 2.52 8.83 16.20
N ASP A 272 1.74 8.79 15.12
CA ASP A 272 1.46 9.92 14.21
C ASP A 272 0.66 11.04 14.90
N SER A 273 0.14 10.77 16.09
CA SER A 273 -0.52 11.78 16.93
C SER A 273 0.46 12.61 17.77
N HIS A 274 1.76 12.26 17.80
CA HIS A 274 2.79 13.05 18.47
C HIS A 274 3.10 14.33 17.65
N PRO A 275 3.21 15.52 18.27
CA PRO A 275 3.40 16.79 17.54
C PRO A 275 4.70 16.86 16.72
N ASP A 276 5.77 16.24 17.22
CA ASP A 276 7.08 16.21 16.54
C ASP A 276 7.25 15.00 15.60
N LEU A 277 6.18 14.28 15.27
CA LEU A 277 6.20 13.14 14.36
C LEU A 277 5.21 13.34 13.22
N VAL A 278 5.58 12.88 12.03
CA VAL A 278 4.66 12.74 10.91
C VAL A 278 4.89 11.39 10.22
N SER A 279 3.84 10.59 10.06
CA SER A 279 3.94 9.28 9.41
C SER A 279 3.59 9.35 7.93
N SER A 280 4.29 8.62 7.07
CA SER A 280 3.78 8.28 5.74
C SER A 280 3.25 6.86 5.74
N GLU A 281 2.11 6.65 5.08
CA GLU A 281 1.56 5.33 4.80
C GLU A 281 2.47 4.51 3.85
N GLU A 282 2.01 3.35 3.38
CA GLU A 282 2.78 2.41 2.53
C GLU A 282 3.17 2.99 1.15
N ARG A 283 4.21 3.83 1.11
CA ARG A 283 4.79 4.40 -0.10
C ARG A 283 5.98 3.57 -0.54
N ASP A 284 5.96 3.13 -1.80
CA ASP A 284 6.98 2.23 -2.34
C ASP A 284 8.10 3.00 -3.06
N PHE A 285 8.72 3.96 -2.38
CA PHE A 285 9.83 4.73 -2.97
C PHE A 285 11.10 3.86 -3.06
N ILE A 286 11.42 3.15 -1.98
CA ILE A 286 12.62 2.30 -1.88
C ILE A 286 12.61 1.20 -2.96
N GLY A 287 11.47 0.50 -3.13
CA GLY A 287 11.34 -0.55 -4.12
C GLY A 287 11.30 -0.05 -5.57
N ARG A 288 10.77 1.14 -5.83
CA ARG A 288 10.59 1.66 -7.21
C ARG A 288 11.77 2.48 -7.72
N GLU A 289 12.40 3.29 -6.89
CA GLU A 289 13.49 4.17 -7.31
C GLU A 289 14.86 3.66 -6.88
N LEU A 290 15.04 3.32 -5.60
CA LEU A 290 16.35 2.89 -5.12
C LEU A 290 16.76 1.54 -5.71
N LEU A 291 15.87 0.54 -5.67
CA LEU A 291 16.17 -0.78 -6.24
C LEU A 291 16.42 -0.70 -7.76
N GLN A 292 15.72 0.16 -8.49
CA GLN A 292 15.98 0.37 -9.92
C GLN A 292 17.36 0.99 -10.15
N SER A 293 17.73 2.00 -9.35
CA SER A 293 19.04 2.64 -9.42
C SER A 293 20.16 1.64 -9.18
N VAL A 294 20.01 0.78 -8.17
CA VAL A 294 20.93 -0.32 -7.87
C VAL A 294 20.99 -1.34 -9.01
N ALA A 295 19.82 -1.78 -9.51
CA ALA A 295 19.74 -2.77 -10.58
C ALA A 295 20.37 -2.30 -11.89
N SER A 296 20.40 -0.99 -12.15
CA SER A 296 21.06 -0.41 -13.34
C SER A 296 22.58 -0.35 -13.25
N ARG A 297 23.16 -0.56 -12.06
CA ARG A 297 24.59 -0.37 -11.78
C ARG A 297 25.35 -1.63 -11.43
N ARG A 298 24.66 -2.72 -11.04
CA ARG A 298 25.29 -3.99 -10.67
C ARG A 298 26.04 -4.64 -11.85
N SER A 299 27.35 -4.87 -11.68
CA SER A 299 28.22 -5.53 -12.66
C SER A 299 28.07 -7.07 -12.68
N ASP A 300 27.69 -7.65 -11.55
CA ASP A 300 27.65 -9.10 -11.28
C ASP A 300 26.25 -9.65 -10.95
N HIS A 301 25.21 -8.83 -11.17
CA HIS A 301 23.82 -9.11 -10.79
C HIS A 301 23.55 -9.30 -9.29
N ASN A 302 24.51 -9.03 -8.39
CA ASN A 302 24.31 -9.08 -6.95
C ASN A 302 23.71 -7.76 -6.44
N LEU A 303 22.78 -7.83 -5.47
CA LEU A 303 22.13 -6.66 -4.89
C LEU A 303 23.06 -5.96 -3.88
N LEU A 304 23.87 -6.72 -3.13
CA LEU A 304 24.80 -6.16 -2.14
C LEU A 304 25.90 -5.33 -2.81
N SER A 305 26.55 -5.85 -3.86
CA SER A 305 27.56 -5.12 -4.64
C SER A 305 27.00 -3.82 -5.21
N GLY A 306 25.80 -3.87 -5.79
CA GLY A 306 25.15 -2.70 -6.33
C GLY A 306 24.77 -1.65 -5.26
N LEU A 307 24.50 -2.06 -4.02
CA LEU A 307 24.30 -1.13 -2.89
C LEU A 307 25.63 -0.51 -2.45
N ASP A 308 26.69 -1.31 -2.36
CA ASP A 308 28.03 -0.86 -2.00
C ASP A 308 28.58 0.17 -2.99
N GLU A 309 28.36 -0.05 -4.28
CA GLU A 309 28.87 0.79 -5.36
C GLU A 309 28.07 2.10 -5.57
N LEU A 310 27.03 2.36 -4.75
CA LEU A 310 26.25 3.59 -4.87
C LEU A 310 27.10 4.84 -4.56
N PRO A 311 27.24 5.77 -5.52
CA PRO A 311 27.98 7.02 -5.31
C PRO A 311 27.31 7.93 -4.27
N ALA A 312 28.13 8.69 -3.52
CA ALA A 312 27.64 9.61 -2.49
C ALA A 312 26.69 10.70 -3.03
N ASP A 313 26.96 11.24 -4.21
CA ASP A 313 26.11 12.26 -4.87
C ASP A 313 24.75 11.70 -5.30
N LEU A 314 24.70 10.43 -5.69
CA LEU A 314 23.46 9.73 -5.97
C LEU A 314 22.66 9.50 -4.69
N LEU A 315 23.29 9.07 -3.60
CA LEU A 315 22.62 8.91 -2.30
C LEU A 315 22.02 10.24 -1.82
N GLU A 316 22.80 11.33 -1.87
CA GLU A 316 22.30 12.66 -1.53
C GLU A 316 21.08 13.03 -2.38
N THR A 317 21.14 12.75 -3.68
CA THR A 317 20.03 13.00 -4.61
C THR A 317 18.80 12.16 -4.27
N GLU A 318 18.94 10.86 -4.05
CA GLU A 318 17.82 9.97 -3.72
C GLU A 318 17.22 10.27 -2.35
N ARG A 319 18.01 10.71 -1.37
CA ARG A 319 17.50 11.21 -0.08
C ARG A 319 16.62 12.43 -0.25
N ARG A 320 17.07 13.44 -1.01
CA ARG A 320 16.25 14.64 -1.30
C ARG A 320 14.97 14.28 -2.03
N ARG A 321 15.05 13.37 -3.00
CA ARG A 321 13.88 12.88 -3.76
C ARG A 321 12.91 12.12 -2.87
N TYR A 322 13.40 11.31 -1.94
CA TYR A 322 12.58 10.62 -0.95
C TYR A 322 11.81 11.62 -0.09
N VAL A 323 12.50 12.60 0.51
CA VAL A 323 11.87 13.63 1.36
C VAL A 323 10.80 14.40 0.59
N ALA A 324 11.15 14.92 -0.60
CA ALA A 324 10.20 15.65 -1.44
C ALA A 324 8.98 14.78 -1.84
N ALA A 325 9.19 13.48 -2.08
CA ALA A 325 8.10 12.56 -2.37
C ALA A 325 7.19 12.36 -1.15
N MET A 326 7.76 12.19 0.04
CA MET A 326 6.98 12.02 1.27
C MET A 326 6.19 13.29 1.61
N GLU A 327 6.82 14.47 1.55
CA GLU A 327 6.13 15.76 1.74
C GLU A 327 4.96 15.95 0.77
N TYR A 328 5.15 15.54 -0.50
CA TYR A 328 4.07 15.57 -1.47
C TYR A 328 2.89 14.66 -1.10
N PHE A 329 3.18 13.44 -0.64
CA PHE A 329 2.14 12.50 -0.21
C PHE A 329 1.45 12.94 1.08
N LEU A 330 2.17 13.60 1.98
CA LEU A 330 1.64 14.18 3.22
C LEU A 330 0.80 15.43 2.93
N GLY A 331 1.12 16.18 1.89
CA GLY A 331 0.52 17.48 1.59
C GLY A 331 1.03 18.60 2.49
N GLU A 332 2.10 18.35 3.25
CA GLU A 332 2.74 19.30 4.17
C GLU A 332 4.25 19.01 4.28
N PRO A 333 5.08 20.01 4.63
CA PRO A 333 6.51 19.80 4.83
C PRO A 333 6.77 18.94 6.07
N ILE A 334 7.81 18.10 6.02
CA ILE A 334 8.25 17.33 7.20
C ILE A 334 8.86 18.29 8.23
N ALA A 335 9.65 19.26 7.76
CA ALA A 335 10.38 20.23 8.58
C ALA A 335 11.26 19.52 9.64
N ASP A 336 11.28 20.02 10.88
CA ASP A 336 12.12 19.48 11.96
C ASP A 336 11.56 18.21 12.64
N ARG A 337 10.39 17.73 12.18
CA ARG A 337 9.71 16.54 12.72
C ARG A 337 10.43 15.26 12.30
N LEU A 338 10.23 14.21 13.10
CA LEU A 338 10.61 12.86 12.73
C LEU A 338 9.65 12.30 11.68
N HIS A 339 10.16 11.92 10.51
CA HIS A 339 9.38 11.22 9.50
C HIS A 339 9.34 9.71 9.80
N LEU A 340 8.15 9.17 10.07
CA LEU A 340 7.93 7.74 10.27
C LEU A 340 7.39 7.10 8.97
N ASP A 341 8.25 6.39 8.24
CA ASP A 341 7.82 5.58 7.11
C ASP A 341 7.13 4.31 7.62
N LYS A 342 5.82 4.18 7.46
CA LYS A 342 5.09 2.97 7.81
C LYS A 342 4.96 2.08 6.58
N ASN A 343 5.70 0.97 6.59
CA ASN A 343 5.60 -0.04 5.55
C ASN A 343 5.80 -1.47 6.11
N PRO A 344 4.72 -2.25 6.30
CA PRO A 344 4.80 -3.57 6.92
C PRO A 344 5.43 -4.64 6.00
N ALA A 345 5.88 -4.28 4.79
CA ALA A 345 6.56 -5.20 3.88
C ALA A 345 8.08 -4.95 3.80
N TYR A 346 8.62 -4.04 4.63
CA TYR A 346 10.00 -3.56 4.50
C TYR A 346 11.05 -4.36 5.26
N ASN A 347 10.67 -5.45 5.95
CA ASN A 347 11.64 -6.30 6.65
C ASN A 347 12.77 -6.79 5.73
N LEU A 348 12.46 -7.26 4.52
CA LEU A 348 13.48 -7.70 3.55
C LEU A 348 14.32 -6.54 2.99
N THR A 349 13.82 -5.31 3.07
CA THR A 349 14.46 -4.13 2.48
C THR A 349 15.11 -3.23 3.52
N ILE A 350 15.23 -3.67 4.79
CA ILE A 350 15.98 -2.94 5.83
C ILE A 350 17.39 -2.57 5.35
N PRO A 351 18.16 -3.44 4.66
CA PRO A 351 19.46 -3.05 4.11
C PRO A 351 19.39 -1.88 3.13
N LEU A 352 18.34 -1.82 2.30
CA LEU A 352 18.16 -0.73 1.33
C LEU A 352 17.83 0.58 2.06
N VAL A 353 16.97 0.52 3.08
CA VAL A 353 16.62 1.66 3.91
C VAL A 353 17.86 2.18 4.64
N LEU A 354 18.66 1.32 5.27
CA LEU A 354 19.87 1.72 6.00
C LEU A 354 21.04 2.11 5.10
N ARG A 355 21.07 1.63 3.85
CA ARG A 355 22.00 2.16 2.84
C ARG A 355 21.67 3.60 2.49
N LEU A 356 20.37 3.90 2.34
CA LEU A 356 19.90 5.23 2.01
C LEU A 356 19.91 6.15 3.23
N PHE A 357 19.51 5.69 4.41
CA PHE A 357 19.38 6.46 5.65
C PHE A 357 19.89 5.62 6.84
N PRO A 358 21.21 5.51 7.04
CA PRO A 358 21.79 4.70 8.13
C PRO A 358 21.39 5.18 9.53
N GLU A 359 20.96 6.43 9.66
CA GLU A 359 20.43 7.06 10.88
C GLU A 359 18.99 6.63 11.22
N THR A 360 18.32 5.89 10.34
CA THR A 360 16.91 5.49 10.51
C THR A 360 16.75 4.62 11.74
N ARG A 361 15.88 5.04 12.66
CA ARG A 361 15.45 4.25 13.83
C ARG A 361 14.33 3.28 13.43
N LEU A 362 14.27 2.09 14.02
CA LEU A 362 13.31 1.06 13.62
C LEU A 362 12.32 0.70 14.72
N ILE A 363 11.06 0.56 14.33
CA ILE A 363 10.03 -0.11 15.12
C ILE A 363 9.54 -1.29 14.29
N VAL A 364 9.57 -2.50 14.89
CA VAL A 364 9.14 -3.73 14.25
C VAL A 364 7.89 -4.25 14.95
N ALA A 365 6.75 -4.17 14.27
CA ALA A 365 5.49 -4.67 14.79
C ALA A 365 5.43 -6.20 14.68
N LEU A 366 5.26 -6.85 15.82
CA LEU A 366 5.07 -8.28 15.97
C LEU A 366 3.62 -8.61 16.31
N ARG A 367 3.18 -9.80 15.92
CA ARG A 367 1.88 -10.37 16.27
C ARG A 367 1.98 -11.88 16.17
N ASP A 368 1.06 -12.62 16.79
CA ASP A 368 1.02 -14.08 16.67
C ASP A 368 1.15 -14.52 15.20
N PRO A 369 2.19 -15.31 14.84
CA PRO A 369 2.43 -15.74 13.46
C PRO A 369 1.21 -16.42 12.81
N ARG A 370 0.40 -17.13 13.60
CA ARG A 370 -0.79 -17.85 13.13
C ARG A 370 -1.89 -16.88 12.71
N ASP A 371 -2.16 -15.86 13.52
CA ASP A 371 -3.13 -14.81 13.21
C ASP A 371 -2.69 -13.95 12.00
N VAL A 372 -1.37 -13.73 11.87
CA VAL A 372 -0.80 -13.01 10.73
C VAL A 372 -1.01 -13.80 9.42
N VAL A 373 -0.59 -15.06 9.39
CA VAL A 373 -0.74 -15.93 8.21
C VAL A 373 -2.22 -16.09 7.83
N LEU A 374 -3.09 -16.37 8.81
CA LEU A 374 -4.53 -16.45 8.59
C LEU A 374 -5.07 -15.15 8.01
N SER A 375 -4.71 -14.00 8.59
CA SER A 375 -5.23 -12.71 8.16
C SER A 375 -4.76 -12.33 6.75
N CYS A 376 -3.59 -12.76 6.30
CA CYS A 376 -3.14 -12.57 4.92
C CYS A 376 -3.90 -13.48 3.96
N TYR A 377 -4.08 -14.75 4.33
CA TYR A 377 -4.82 -15.71 3.52
C TYR A 377 -6.30 -15.32 3.34
N LEU A 378 -6.99 -14.89 4.41
CA LEU A 378 -8.43 -14.56 4.37
C LEU A 378 -8.79 -13.26 3.63
N ARG A 379 -7.83 -12.58 2.98
CA ARG A 379 -8.06 -11.33 2.25
C ARG A 379 -7.83 -11.51 0.76
N TYR A 380 -8.76 -11.01 -0.04
CA TYR A 380 -8.49 -10.71 -1.43
C TYR A 380 -7.46 -9.58 -1.54
N LEU A 381 -6.46 -9.81 -2.38
CA LEU A 381 -5.49 -8.81 -2.82
C LEU A 381 -5.32 -8.98 -4.33
N PRO A 382 -5.31 -7.89 -5.12
CA PRO A 382 -5.01 -7.98 -6.54
C PRO A 382 -3.70 -8.74 -6.78
N LEU A 383 -3.70 -9.63 -7.77
CA LEU A 383 -2.59 -10.54 -8.01
C LEU A 383 -1.34 -9.79 -8.46
N ASN A 384 -0.25 -9.98 -7.73
CA ASN A 384 1.06 -9.40 -8.01
C ASN A 384 2.17 -10.29 -7.40
N ALA A 385 3.44 -9.90 -7.57
CA ALA A 385 4.58 -10.68 -7.10
C ALA A 385 4.63 -10.87 -5.57
N VAL A 386 3.96 -10.03 -4.79
CA VAL A 386 3.84 -10.16 -3.33
C VAL A 386 2.62 -11.00 -2.97
N SER A 387 1.43 -10.62 -3.45
CA SER A 387 0.15 -11.24 -3.04
C SER A 387 -0.01 -12.68 -3.52
N VAL A 388 0.74 -13.12 -4.54
CA VAL A 388 0.75 -14.51 -5.00
C VAL A 388 1.18 -15.51 -3.90
N ARG A 389 1.94 -15.06 -2.90
CA ARG A 389 2.32 -15.87 -1.74
C ARG A 389 1.17 -16.09 -0.75
N PHE A 390 0.12 -15.28 -0.83
CA PHE A 390 -1.04 -15.30 0.08
C PHE A 390 -2.22 -16.11 -0.46
N LEU A 391 -1.98 -16.97 -1.45
CA LEU A 391 -2.99 -17.83 -2.07
C LEU A 391 -3.11 -19.21 -1.42
N ASP A 392 -2.21 -19.52 -0.49
CA ASP A 392 -2.15 -20.79 0.24
C ASP A 392 -1.54 -20.54 1.64
N PRO A 393 -2.07 -21.15 2.72
CA PRO A 393 -1.57 -20.91 4.07
C PRO A 393 -0.10 -21.34 4.27
N ALA A 394 0.33 -22.46 3.68
CA ALA A 394 1.72 -22.92 3.79
C ALA A 394 2.68 -21.98 3.05
N ARG A 395 2.34 -21.55 1.82
CA ARG A 395 3.12 -20.55 1.07
C ARG A 395 3.17 -19.20 1.79
N THR A 396 2.09 -18.83 2.48
CA THR A 396 2.03 -17.61 3.30
C THR A 396 2.98 -17.72 4.48
N ALA A 397 3.03 -18.89 5.13
CA ALA A 397 3.95 -19.16 6.23
C ALA A 397 5.41 -19.20 5.79
N GLU A 398 5.72 -19.74 4.61
CA GLU A 398 7.07 -19.68 4.02
C GLU A 398 7.52 -18.24 3.79
N ARG A 399 6.61 -17.40 3.27
CA ARG A 399 6.87 -15.96 3.10
C ARG A 399 7.10 -15.27 4.44
N TYR A 400 6.26 -15.56 5.44
CA TYR A 400 6.42 -15.05 6.81
C TYR A 400 7.78 -15.45 7.39
N ALA A 401 8.13 -16.73 7.27
CA ALA A 401 9.39 -17.26 7.77
C ALA A 401 10.61 -16.58 7.15
N LEU A 402 10.58 -16.31 5.83
CA LEU A 402 11.65 -15.56 5.18
C LEU A 402 11.77 -14.14 5.73
N ASP A 403 10.66 -13.41 5.81
CA ASP A 403 10.64 -12.01 6.27
C ASP A 403 11.11 -11.88 7.72
N MET A 404 10.66 -12.79 8.59
CA MET A 404 11.01 -12.76 10.01
C MET A 404 12.39 -13.34 10.29
N ALA A 405 12.87 -14.33 9.53
CA ALA A 405 14.26 -14.77 9.63
C ALA A 405 15.23 -13.67 9.21
N ALA A 406 14.88 -12.88 8.18
CA ALA A 406 15.65 -11.71 7.79
C ALA A 406 15.72 -10.69 8.93
N TRP A 407 14.58 -10.37 9.57
CA TRP A 407 14.56 -9.50 10.74
C TRP A 407 15.44 -10.02 11.88
N LEU A 408 15.32 -11.29 12.26
CA LEU A 408 16.14 -11.90 13.31
C LEU A 408 17.64 -11.83 12.99
N LYS A 409 18.03 -11.96 11.71
CA LYS A 409 19.42 -11.74 11.30
C LYS A 409 19.81 -10.27 11.44
N PHE A 410 19.01 -9.35 10.92
CA PHE A 410 19.35 -7.92 10.88
C PHE A 410 19.43 -7.28 12.26
N ARG A 411 18.56 -7.65 13.20
CA ARG A 411 18.56 -7.06 14.54
C ARG A 411 19.89 -7.29 15.30
N ASP A 412 20.61 -8.35 14.95
CA ASP A 412 21.93 -8.69 15.50
C ASP A 412 23.10 -8.04 14.72
N LEU A 413 22.86 -7.52 13.52
CA LEU A 413 23.87 -6.91 12.65
C LEU A 413 23.86 -5.38 12.68
N ILE A 414 22.69 -4.76 12.88
CA ILE A 414 22.52 -3.31 12.80
C ILE A 414 22.84 -2.63 14.14
N GLU A 415 23.47 -1.46 14.08
CA GLU A 415 23.79 -0.65 15.27
C GLU A 415 22.77 0.49 15.52
N THR A 416 21.84 0.70 14.58
CA THR A 416 20.80 1.72 14.73
C THR A 416 19.79 1.31 15.83
N PRO A 417 19.23 2.26 16.60
CA PRO A 417 18.23 1.94 17.60
C PRO A 417 17.00 1.26 16.98
N TRP A 418 16.60 0.14 17.56
CA TRP A 418 15.42 -0.61 17.15
C TRP A 418 14.61 -1.13 18.33
N ARG A 419 13.33 -1.41 18.10
CA ARG A 419 12.44 -2.04 19.09
C ARG A 419 11.39 -2.92 18.42
N GLU A 420 11.17 -4.11 19.00
CA GLU A 420 10.03 -4.96 18.70
C GLU A 420 8.83 -4.55 19.57
N ILE A 421 7.64 -4.41 18.97
CA ILE A 421 6.40 -4.09 19.68
C ILE A 421 5.32 -5.09 19.29
N ARG A 422 4.76 -5.79 20.28
CA ARG A 422 3.72 -6.80 20.06
C ARG A 422 2.34 -6.15 19.98
N TYR A 423 1.53 -6.61 19.05
CA TYR A 423 0.15 -6.17 18.88
C TYR A 423 -0.67 -6.44 20.15
N GLU A 424 -0.53 -7.62 20.74
CA GLU A 424 -1.23 -8.07 21.94
C GLU A 424 -0.88 -7.18 23.15
N ASP A 425 0.39 -6.82 23.29
CA ASP A 425 0.84 -5.90 24.35
C ASP A 425 0.31 -4.47 24.11
N THR A 426 0.21 -4.04 22.85
CA THR A 426 -0.36 -2.74 22.48
C THR A 426 -1.86 -2.68 22.75
N VAL A 427 -2.55 -3.80 22.53
CA VAL A 427 -3.98 -3.95 22.84
C VAL A 427 -4.21 -3.91 24.36
N ALA A 428 -3.32 -4.53 25.14
CA ALA A 428 -3.41 -4.58 26.59
C ALA A 428 -2.99 -3.27 27.28
N ASP A 429 -1.93 -2.62 26.80
CA ASP A 429 -1.37 -1.37 27.34
C ASP A 429 -0.80 -0.49 26.22
N ALA A 430 -1.69 0.24 25.54
CA ALA A 430 -1.30 1.16 24.47
C ALA A 430 -0.34 2.26 24.95
N ALA A 431 -0.48 2.74 26.19
CA ALA A 431 0.35 3.82 26.72
C ALA A 431 1.77 3.34 27.01
N GLY A 432 1.93 2.17 27.61
CA GLY A 432 3.24 1.55 27.81
C GLY A 432 3.96 1.28 26.50
N GLN A 433 3.28 0.68 25.51
CA GLN A 433 3.90 0.39 24.22
C GLN A 433 4.24 1.66 23.42
N ALA A 434 3.37 2.68 23.45
CA ALA A 434 3.68 3.97 22.82
C ALA A 434 4.89 4.65 23.47
N ARG A 435 5.04 4.57 24.80
CA ARG A 435 6.21 5.12 25.49
C ARG A 435 7.52 4.43 25.07
N LEU A 436 7.52 3.10 24.98
CA LEU A 436 8.69 2.34 24.51
C LEU A 436 9.06 2.67 23.05
N ALA A 437 8.05 2.87 22.20
CA ALA A 437 8.24 3.30 20.83
C ALA A 437 8.89 4.70 20.79
N LEU A 438 8.31 5.68 21.47
CA LEU A 438 8.81 7.07 21.49
C LEU A 438 10.24 7.17 22.04
N GLU A 439 10.56 6.41 23.10
CA GLU A 439 11.93 6.31 23.62
C GLU A 439 12.91 5.85 22.54
N THR A 440 12.56 4.77 21.82
CA THR A 440 13.36 4.25 20.71
C THR A 440 13.50 5.25 19.58
N LEU A 441 12.43 6.01 19.30
CA LEU A 441 12.39 7.07 18.29
C LEU A 441 13.11 8.37 18.72
N GLY A 442 13.46 8.48 20.00
CA GLY A 442 14.11 9.67 20.56
C GLY A 442 13.17 10.86 20.68
N LEU A 443 11.90 10.59 20.98
CA LEU A 443 10.86 11.58 21.22
C LEU A 443 10.42 11.54 22.68
N PRO A 444 10.08 12.69 23.29
CA PRO A 444 9.50 12.73 24.63
C PRO A 444 8.11 12.08 24.64
N TRP A 445 7.58 11.82 25.83
CA TRP A 445 6.17 11.45 25.97
C TRP A 445 5.28 12.67 25.75
N ASP A 446 4.20 12.51 24.98
CA ASP A 446 3.12 13.48 24.81
C ASP A 446 1.77 12.75 24.92
N ASP A 447 0.83 13.27 25.70
CA ASP A 447 -0.46 12.62 25.94
C ASP A 447 -1.34 12.51 24.68
N GLN A 448 -1.08 13.33 23.64
CA GLN A 448 -1.81 13.29 22.37
C GLN A 448 -1.72 11.92 21.67
N VAL A 449 -0.69 11.13 21.95
CA VAL A 449 -0.55 9.77 21.37
C VAL A 449 -1.70 8.84 21.74
N LEU A 450 -2.36 9.08 22.87
CA LEU A 450 -3.54 8.31 23.29
C LEU A 450 -4.86 8.88 22.72
N GLY A 451 -4.83 10.13 22.25
CA GLY A 451 -5.96 10.82 21.62
C GLY A 451 -6.16 10.51 20.13
N TYR A 452 -5.43 9.55 19.56
CA TYR A 452 -5.42 9.28 18.11
C TYR A 452 -6.80 9.06 17.48
N ARG A 453 -7.79 8.55 18.23
CA ARG A 453 -9.14 8.32 17.70
C ARG A 453 -9.89 9.62 17.39
N GLU A 454 -9.70 10.65 18.19
CA GLU A 454 -10.33 11.96 17.97
C GLU A 454 -9.77 12.59 16.68
N ARG A 455 -8.49 12.36 16.39
CA ARG A 455 -7.86 12.72 15.10
C ARG A 455 -8.42 11.88 13.94
N LEU A 456 -8.70 10.60 14.15
CA LEU A 456 -9.31 9.74 13.13
C LEU A 456 -10.77 10.13 12.82
N SER A 457 -11.52 10.74 13.74
CA SER A 457 -12.92 11.12 13.55
C SER A 457 -13.18 12.62 13.38
N GLY A 458 -12.19 13.49 13.62
CA GLY A 458 -12.32 14.94 13.63
C GLY A 458 -11.95 15.66 12.32
N GLU A 459 -12.00 17.00 12.33
CA GLU A 459 -11.77 17.88 11.16
C GLU A 459 -10.32 17.82 10.61
N ARG A 460 -9.35 17.37 11.41
CA ARG A 460 -7.95 17.13 10.99
C ARG A 460 -7.71 15.68 10.52
N HIS A 461 -8.71 15.09 9.87
CA HIS A 461 -8.69 13.70 9.43
C HIS A 461 -7.62 13.44 8.38
N LYS A 462 -6.66 12.56 8.71
CA LYS A 462 -5.77 11.93 7.72
C LYS A 462 -6.41 10.61 7.29
N GLN A 463 -6.78 10.50 6.01
CA GLN A 463 -7.34 9.24 5.50
C GLN A 463 -6.30 8.12 5.54
N VAL A 464 -6.59 7.09 6.34
CA VAL A 464 -5.80 5.86 6.42
C VAL A 464 -6.22 4.93 5.29
N THR A 465 -5.30 4.62 4.38
CA THR A 465 -5.58 3.77 3.20
C THR A 465 -5.43 2.27 3.48
N SER A 466 -4.97 1.91 4.67
CA SER A 466 -4.76 0.52 5.10
C SER A 466 -6.06 -0.30 5.07
N PRO A 467 -6.04 -1.56 4.59
CA PRO A 467 -7.17 -2.50 4.72
C PRO A 467 -7.60 -2.77 6.16
N SER A 468 -6.79 -2.36 7.16
CA SER A 468 -7.14 -2.43 8.59
C SER A 468 -7.85 -1.19 9.11
N TYR A 469 -8.10 -0.15 8.30
CA TYR A 469 -8.61 1.13 8.81
C TYR A 469 -9.89 1.00 9.66
N GLU A 470 -10.89 0.28 9.17
CA GLU A 470 -12.16 0.07 9.89
C GLU A 470 -11.93 -0.56 11.28
N ALA A 471 -10.89 -1.40 11.41
CA ALA A 471 -10.54 -1.98 12.70
C ALA A 471 -9.92 -0.96 13.67
N VAL A 472 -9.07 -0.05 13.17
CA VAL A 472 -8.33 0.92 14.00
C VAL A 472 -9.19 2.13 14.37
N ALA A 473 -10.19 2.47 13.56
CA ALA A 473 -11.17 3.51 13.87
C ALA A 473 -12.13 3.12 15.02
N GLN A 474 -12.27 1.82 15.31
CA GLN A 474 -13.04 1.31 16.44
C GLN A 474 -12.21 1.36 17.74
N PRO A 475 -12.85 1.27 18.92
CA PRO A 475 -12.14 0.97 20.16
C PRO A 475 -11.21 -0.24 19.98
N ILE A 476 -10.02 -0.17 20.57
CA ILE A 476 -9.06 -1.28 20.59
C ILE A 476 -9.82 -2.50 21.11
N TYR A 477 -9.80 -3.56 20.32
CA TYR A 477 -10.58 -4.77 20.58
C TYR A 477 -9.66 -5.99 20.56
N THR A 478 -10.10 -7.04 21.24
CA THR A 478 -9.36 -8.30 21.35
C THR A 478 -9.78 -9.36 20.34
N ARG A 479 -10.88 -9.16 19.59
CA ARG A 479 -11.42 -10.16 18.63
C ARG A 479 -10.45 -10.60 17.52
N ALA A 480 -9.36 -9.86 17.31
CA ALA A 480 -8.31 -10.21 16.36
C ALA A 480 -7.24 -11.13 16.98
N ILE A 481 -7.14 -11.20 18.31
CA ILE A 481 -6.18 -12.04 19.04
C ILE A 481 -6.76 -13.46 19.14
N GLY A 482 -5.98 -14.46 18.75
CA GLY A 482 -6.37 -15.86 18.85
C GLY A 482 -7.45 -16.28 17.86
N ARG A 483 -7.70 -15.49 16.81
CA ARG A 483 -8.70 -15.83 15.79
C ARG A 483 -8.33 -17.11 15.04
N TRP A 484 -7.05 -17.43 14.97
CA TRP A 484 -6.52 -18.66 14.38
C TRP A 484 -7.10 -19.95 14.97
N HIS A 485 -7.58 -19.95 16.23
CA HIS A 485 -8.23 -21.11 16.85
C HIS A 485 -9.48 -21.58 16.09
N HIS A 486 -10.15 -20.69 15.36
CA HIS A 486 -11.30 -21.06 14.52
C HIS A 486 -10.90 -21.70 13.19
N TYR A 487 -9.60 -21.72 12.88
CA TYR A 487 -9.03 -22.10 11.59
C TYR A 487 -7.83 -23.05 11.75
N GLU A 488 -7.76 -23.81 12.84
CA GLU A 488 -6.63 -24.71 13.13
C GLU A 488 -6.40 -25.73 12.02
N GLU A 489 -7.48 -26.32 11.48
CA GLU A 489 -7.40 -27.29 10.37
C GLU A 489 -6.82 -26.65 9.09
N LEU A 490 -7.25 -25.42 8.77
CA LEU A 490 -6.75 -24.67 7.62
C LEU A 490 -5.26 -24.33 7.77
N LEU A 491 -4.81 -24.04 8.99
CA LEU A 491 -3.43 -23.66 9.29
C LEU A 491 -2.50 -24.85 9.55
N ALA A 492 -3.02 -26.06 9.72
CA ALA A 492 -2.22 -27.26 9.99
C ALA A 492 -1.00 -27.41 9.06
N PRO A 493 -1.10 -27.17 7.73
CA PRO A 493 0.06 -27.23 6.82
C PRO A 493 1.14 -26.17 7.09
N ALA A 494 0.80 -25.05 7.70
CA ALA A 494 1.70 -23.94 8.02
C ALA A 494 2.43 -24.10 9.35
N MET A 495 1.88 -24.90 10.28
CA MET A 495 2.32 -24.92 11.69
C MET A 495 3.81 -25.23 11.87
N LYS A 496 4.34 -26.23 11.15
CA LYS A 496 5.76 -26.60 11.24
C LYS A 496 6.69 -25.44 10.87
N THR A 497 6.30 -24.64 9.88
CA THR A 497 7.08 -23.48 9.43
C THR A 497 7.01 -22.33 10.42
N LEU A 498 5.88 -22.17 11.13
CA LEU A 498 5.66 -21.07 12.08
C LEU A 498 6.23 -21.36 13.48
N GLU A 499 6.34 -22.62 13.88
CA GLU A 499 6.76 -23.04 15.23
C GLU A 499 8.01 -22.32 15.76
N PRO A 500 9.11 -22.16 15.00
CA PRO A 500 10.29 -21.45 15.50
C PRO A 500 9.98 -20.00 15.88
N PHE A 501 9.14 -19.31 15.08
CA PHE A 501 8.78 -17.91 15.29
C PHE A 501 7.73 -17.73 16.39
N ILE A 502 6.84 -18.72 16.56
CA ILE A 502 5.89 -18.75 17.68
C ILE A 502 6.67 -18.76 19.00
N ARG A 503 7.73 -19.59 19.11
CA ARG A 503 8.59 -19.63 20.30
C ARG A 503 9.43 -18.37 20.44
N GLU A 504 10.13 -17.96 19.38
CA GLU A 504 11.03 -16.80 19.39
C GLU A 504 10.31 -15.52 19.83
N PHE A 505 9.09 -15.28 19.35
CA PHE A 505 8.33 -14.07 19.66
C PHE A 505 7.38 -14.24 20.86
N GLY A 506 7.47 -15.36 21.60
CA GLY A 506 6.75 -15.55 22.86
C GLY A 506 5.24 -15.77 22.72
N TYR A 507 4.81 -16.56 21.72
CA TYR A 507 3.42 -16.98 21.47
C TYR A 507 3.19 -18.49 21.67
N ALA A 508 4.18 -19.20 22.23
CA ALA A 508 4.15 -20.65 22.46
C ALA A 508 3.22 -21.07 23.60
#